data_AF-A0A7L7LD57-F1
#
_entry.id   AF-A0A7L7LD57-F1
#
_cell.length_a   1.000
_cell.length_b   1.000
_cell.length_c   1.000
_cell.angle_alpha   90.00
_cell.angle_beta   90.00
_cell.angle_gamma   90.00
#
_symmetry.space_group_name_H-M   'P 1'
#
loop_
_entity.id
_entity.type
_entity.pdbx_description
1 polymer ?
#
loop_
_entity_poly.entity_id
_entity_poly.type
_entity_poly.pdbx_seq_one_letter_code
_entity_poly.pdbx_strand_id
1 'polypeptide(L)'
;MPTADQESVKNFLTELLTRATTPQGITWLEKQLAEAQTESKFFQAFSTVPRFVGKKKLEVTETDIATAEALRPGFNPQGWTADQVARTLLALSLPHQSPEEYVKTLDKLFATADVNELVALYAALPILPYPEKLVPRMAEGVRTNMTLVFEAVALQNPYPHDYLPEEAWNQLVLKSIFTSRPLYRIYGLENRRNLKLTQTLSDFAHERWAAGRTLSPEVWRNVGPFVDETIWPDIQKLFTQPNELEQQAAALVCAESNFPEAKTMLETVPDLKAKIASGELTWNTIGEAVAAQSV
;
A
#
# COMPACT_ATOMS: atom_id res chain seq x y z
N MET A 1 3.04 -5.55 17.34
CA MET A 1 4.22 -5.37 16.47
C MET A 1 5.16 -4.39 17.15
N PRO A 2 6.49 -4.52 17.03
CA PRO A 2 7.40 -3.54 17.62
C PRO A 2 7.17 -2.18 16.95
N THR A 3 6.94 -1.14 17.76
CA THR A 3 6.89 0.25 17.29
C THR A 3 8.27 0.62 16.77
N ALA A 4 8.35 1.23 15.59
CA ALA A 4 9.62 1.68 15.01
C ALA A 4 10.32 2.63 15.98
N ASP A 5 11.64 2.46 16.16
CA ASP A 5 12.44 3.39 16.94
C ASP A 5 12.39 4.78 16.29
N GLN A 6 11.72 5.71 16.96
CA GLN A 6 11.38 7.01 16.42
C GLN A 6 12.62 7.83 16.11
N GLU A 7 13.69 7.67 16.90
CA GLU A 7 14.95 8.38 16.65
C GLU A 7 15.64 7.86 15.39
N SER A 8 15.78 6.53 15.25
CA SER A 8 16.34 5.93 14.04
C SER A 8 15.53 6.26 12.78
N VAL A 9 14.19 6.26 12.86
CA VAL A 9 13.33 6.67 11.74
C VAL A 9 13.58 8.13 11.36
N LYS A 10 13.64 9.05 12.33
CA LYS A 10 13.92 10.46 12.06
C LYS A 10 15.29 10.66 11.42
N ASN A 11 16.32 9.96 11.89
CA ASN A 11 17.66 10.04 11.32
C ASN A 11 17.68 9.57 9.87
N PHE A 12 17.09 8.40 9.59
CA PHE A 12 16.96 7.87 8.23
C PHE A 12 16.22 8.82 7.28
N LEU A 13 15.07 9.36 7.71
CA LEU A 13 14.31 10.32 6.90
C LEU A 13 15.08 11.63 6.67
N THR A 14 15.89 12.07 7.64
CA THR A 14 16.74 13.27 7.49
C THR A 14 17.84 13.06 6.45
N GLU A 15 18.45 11.87 6.41
CA GLU A 15 19.44 11.51 5.38
C GLU A 15 18.83 11.45 3.98
N LEU A 16 17.62 10.88 3.84
CA LEU A 16 16.86 10.90 2.60
C LEU A 16 16.55 12.33 2.14
N LEU A 17 16.07 13.17 3.06
CA LEU A 17 15.72 14.55 2.75
C LEU A 17 16.93 15.37 2.30
N THR A 18 18.10 15.18 2.92
CA THR A 18 19.33 15.90 2.58
C THR A 18 19.76 15.69 1.12
N ARG A 19 19.46 14.52 0.54
CA ARG A 19 19.70 14.23 -0.89
C ARG A 19 18.65 14.86 -1.82
N ALA A 20 17.49 15.24 -1.29
CA ALA A 20 16.33 15.68 -2.05
C ALA A 20 16.00 17.17 -1.90
N THR A 21 16.71 17.92 -1.06
CA THR A 21 16.47 19.35 -0.82
C THR A 21 17.76 20.17 -0.75
N THR A 22 17.64 21.49 -0.60
CA THR A 22 18.78 22.40 -0.49
C THR A 22 19.25 22.53 0.97
N PRO A 23 20.50 22.96 1.21
CA PRO A 23 20.96 23.27 2.57
C PRO A 23 20.06 24.27 3.30
N GLN A 24 19.53 25.28 2.60
CA GLN A 24 18.57 26.23 3.20
C GLN A 24 17.26 25.55 3.60
N GLY A 25 16.78 24.57 2.82
CA GLY A 25 15.61 23.77 3.15
C GLY A 25 15.82 22.95 4.41
N ILE A 26 17.00 22.33 4.57
CA ILE A 26 17.38 21.59 5.78
C ILE A 26 17.42 22.52 7.00
N THR A 27 18.15 23.64 6.91
CA THR A 27 18.23 24.61 8.02
C THR A 27 16.85 25.16 8.40
N TRP A 28 15.97 25.40 7.43
CA TRP A 28 14.61 25.81 7.70
C TRP A 28 13.83 24.73 8.47
N LEU A 29 13.93 23.47 8.05
CA LEU A 29 13.24 22.36 8.71
C LEU A 29 13.75 22.15 10.14
N GLU A 30 15.07 22.12 10.35
CA GLU A 30 15.69 21.99 11.69
C GLU A 30 15.15 23.06 12.65
N LYS A 31 15.05 24.30 12.17
CA LYS A 31 14.44 25.39 12.94
C LYS A 31 12.98 25.09 13.28
N GLN A 32 12.17 24.62 12.31
CA GLN A 32 10.77 24.28 12.58
C GLN A 32 10.64 23.11 13.57
N LEU A 33 11.48 22.07 13.47
CA LEU A 33 11.47 20.94 14.38
C LEU A 33 11.77 21.37 15.83
N ALA A 34 12.64 22.38 16.02
CA ALA A 34 12.92 22.95 17.34
C ALA A 34 11.79 23.87 17.85
N GLU A 35 11.22 24.71 16.98
CA GLU A 35 10.35 25.83 17.39
C GLU A 35 8.84 25.55 17.29
N ALA A 36 8.41 24.59 16.46
CA ALA A 36 7.01 24.29 16.18
C ALA A 36 6.35 23.38 17.24
N GLN A 37 6.58 23.71 18.52
CA GLN A 37 6.09 22.93 19.67
C GLN A 37 4.61 23.19 19.99
N THR A 38 4.00 24.22 19.40
CA THR A 38 2.57 24.53 19.58
C THR A 38 1.78 24.14 18.34
N GLU A 39 0.52 23.76 18.53
CA GLU A 39 -0.39 23.35 17.44
C GLU A 39 -0.43 24.35 16.28
N SER A 40 -0.57 25.64 16.58
CA SER A 40 -0.63 26.69 15.54
C SER A 40 0.67 26.81 14.74
N LYS A 41 1.83 26.75 15.41
CA LYS A 41 3.12 26.81 14.72
C LYS A 41 3.36 25.55 13.90
N PHE A 42 2.99 24.39 14.43
CA PHE A 42 3.06 23.13 13.70
C PHE A 42 2.20 23.15 12.42
N PHE A 43 0.94 23.56 12.48
CA PHE A 43 0.09 23.64 11.28
C PHE A 43 0.62 24.65 10.25
N GLN A 44 1.16 25.79 10.71
CA GLN A 44 1.82 26.76 9.83
C GLN A 44 3.08 26.19 9.18
N ALA A 45 3.93 25.50 9.93
CA ALA A 45 5.12 24.84 9.41
C ALA A 45 4.74 23.78 8.37
N PHE A 46 3.81 22.89 8.73
CA PHE A 46 3.34 21.77 7.91
C PHE A 46 2.81 22.21 6.54
N SER A 47 2.03 23.29 6.52
CA SER A 47 1.45 23.85 5.28
C SER A 47 2.45 24.62 4.43
N THR A 48 3.49 25.19 5.03
CA THR A 48 4.51 25.96 4.31
C THR A 48 5.69 25.14 3.82
N VAL A 49 5.83 23.87 4.25
CA VAL A 49 6.92 22.95 3.88
C VAL A 49 7.33 23.05 2.39
N PRO A 50 6.44 22.92 1.39
CA PRO A 50 6.86 22.85 -0.01
C PRO A 50 7.56 24.12 -0.51
N ARG A 51 7.33 25.28 0.14
CA ARG A 51 7.96 26.56 -0.22
C ARG A 51 9.44 26.59 0.15
N PHE A 52 9.85 25.81 1.15
CA PHE A 52 11.21 25.84 1.68
C PHE A 52 12.01 24.59 1.31
N VAL A 53 11.39 23.42 1.32
CA VAL A 53 12.09 22.15 1.02
C VAL A 53 11.87 21.66 -0.41
N GLY A 54 10.92 22.24 -1.15
CA GLY A 54 10.54 21.81 -2.50
C GLY A 54 9.76 20.49 -2.51
N LYS A 55 9.58 19.93 -3.72
CA LYS A 55 8.81 18.70 -3.97
C LYS A 55 9.60 17.68 -4.81
N LYS A 56 10.93 17.72 -4.77
CA LYS A 56 11.77 16.79 -5.54
C LYS A 56 11.45 15.36 -5.08
N LYS A 57 11.25 14.44 -6.02
CA LYS A 57 11.11 13.01 -5.74
C LYS A 57 12.41 12.49 -5.11
N LEU A 58 12.29 11.62 -4.10
CA LEU A 58 13.45 11.01 -3.47
C LEU A 58 14.17 10.07 -4.43
N GLU A 59 15.51 10.05 -4.31
CA GLU A 59 16.37 9.04 -4.92
C GLU A 59 16.63 7.97 -3.86
N VAL A 60 15.79 6.93 -3.86
CA VAL A 60 15.83 5.83 -2.89
C VAL A 60 16.62 4.66 -3.50
N THR A 61 17.66 4.23 -2.81
CA THR A 61 18.54 3.12 -3.21
C THR A 61 18.07 1.79 -2.61
N GLU A 62 18.61 0.66 -3.08
CA GLU A 62 18.33 -0.65 -2.47
C GLU A 62 18.72 -0.70 -0.98
N THR A 63 19.83 -0.05 -0.60
CA THR A 63 20.25 0.09 0.80
C THR A 63 19.25 0.89 1.62
N ASP A 64 18.66 1.94 1.06
CA ASP A 64 17.61 2.71 1.73
C ASP A 64 16.36 1.86 1.96
N ILE A 65 15.96 1.04 0.98
CA ILE A 65 14.83 0.11 1.12
C ILE A 65 15.11 -0.92 2.22
N ALA A 66 16.30 -1.53 2.24
CA ALA A 66 16.69 -2.47 3.28
C ALA A 66 16.69 -1.82 4.69
N THR A 67 17.11 -0.55 4.77
CA THR A 67 17.09 0.21 6.02
C THR A 67 15.67 0.51 6.46
N ALA A 68 14.80 0.94 5.54
CA ALA A 68 13.38 1.17 5.81
C ALA A 68 12.67 -0.09 6.32
N GLU A 69 12.93 -1.24 5.69
CA GLU A 69 12.41 -2.55 6.10
C GLU A 69 12.87 -2.94 7.52
N ALA A 70 14.13 -2.69 7.85
CA ALA A 70 14.68 -2.95 9.18
C ALA A 70 14.08 -2.04 10.26
N LEU A 71 13.77 -0.79 9.93
CA LEU A 71 13.12 0.17 10.84
C LEU A 71 11.66 -0.19 11.10
N ARG A 72 10.94 -0.57 10.03
CA ARG A 72 9.55 -1.00 10.09
C ARG A 72 9.27 -1.97 8.94
N PRO A 73 8.96 -3.24 9.21
CA PRO A 73 8.64 -4.20 8.14
C PRO A 73 7.54 -3.68 7.23
N GLY A 74 7.80 -3.71 5.92
CA GLY A 74 6.94 -3.20 4.86
C GLY A 74 6.99 -1.69 4.63
N PHE A 75 7.75 -0.93 5.42
CA PHE A 75 7.88 0.51 5.20
C PHE A 75 8.72 0.78 3.96
N ASN A 76 8.14 1.54 3.03
CA ASN A 76 8.76 1.80 1.74
C ASN A 76 8.58 3.27 1.33
N PRO A 77 9.63 4.10 1.42
CA PRO A 77 9.58 5.51 1.01
C PRO A 77 9.74 5.71 -0.51
N GLN A 78 9.75 4.64 -1.31
CA GLN A 78 9.83 4.72 -2.76
C GLN A 78 8.69 5.59 -3.30
N GLY A 79 9.04 6.58 -4.12
CA GLY A 79 8.05 7.47 -4.71
C GLY A 79 7.68 8.69 -3.85
N TRP A 80 8.19 8.78 -2.62
CA TRP A 80 7.98 9.96 -1.79
C TRP A 80 8.69 11.19 -2.37
N THR A 81 8.26 12.37 -1.94
CA THR A 81 8.86 13.68 -2.25
C THR A 81 9.47 14.33 -1.01
N ALA A 82 10.35 15.31 -1.22
CA ALA A 82 10.99 16.08 -0.15
C ALA A 82 9.97 16.70 0.83
N ASP A 83 8.85 17.25 0.34
CA ASP A 83 7.82 17.81 1.22
C ASP A 83 7.06 16.77 2.03
N GLN A 84 6.88 15.55 1.50
CA GLN A 84 6.28 14.46 2.27
C GLN A 84 7.20 14.05 3.43
N VAL A 85 8.50 13.86 3.16
CA VAL A 85 9.48 13.52 4.21
C VAL A 85 9.54 14.59 5.29
N ALA A 86 9.63 15.87 4.91
CA ALA A 86 9.68 16.97 5.86
C ALA A 86 8.40 17.08 6.72
N ARG A 87 7.22 16.87 6.11
CA ARG A 87 5.93 16.79 6.84
C ARG A 87 5.90 15.62 7.82
N THR A 88 6.40 14.46 7.41
CA THR A 88 6.53 13.30 8.28
C THR A 88 7.46 13.58 9.47
N LEU A 89 8.62 14.19 9.23
CA LEU A 89 9.55 14.59 10.30
C LEU A 89 8.91 15.57 11.30
N LEU A 90 8.12 16.53 10.83
CA LEU A 90 7.34 17.42 11.70
C LEU A 90 6.32 16.63 12.54
N ALA A 91 5.58 15.70 11.93
CA ALA A 91 4.58 14.88 12.63
C ALA A 91 5.20 13.91 13.65
N LEU A 92 6.40 13.38 13.38
CA LEU A 92 7.18 12.54 14.32
C LEU A 92 7.79 13.35 15.47
N SER A 93 7.97 14.66 15.27
CA SER A 93 8.58 15.55 16.27
C SER A 93 7.56 16.29 17.13
N LEU A 94 6.26 16.12 16.84
CA LEU A 94 5.20 16.61 17.71
C LEU A 94 5.33 15.99 19.12
N PRO A 95 5.10 16.77 20.18
CA PRO A 95 4.96 16.25 21.53
C PRO A 95 3.88 15.16 21.57
N HIS A 96 4.24 14.00 22.12
CA HIS A 96 3.39 12.83 22.14
C HIS A 96 3.43 12.13 23.51
N GLN A 97 3.61 12.87 24.61
CA GLN A 97 3.60 12.27 25.96
C GLN A 97 2.22 11.70 26.33
N SER A 98 1.15 12.26 25.77
CA SER A 98 -0.21 11.69 25.81
C SER A 98 -0.63 11.22 24.41
N PRO A 99 -1.01 9.94 24.25
CA PRO A 99 -1.61 9.44 23.02
C PRO A 99 -2.85 10.24 22.60
N GLU A 100 -3.69 10.63 23.56
CA GLU A 100 -4.94 11.34 23.32
C GLU A 100 -4.70 12.75 22.76
N GLU A 101 -3.73 13.48 23.32
CA GLU A 101 -3.36 14.81 22.82
C GLU A 101 -2.72 14.73 21.44
N TYR A 102 -1.82 13.76 21.23
CA TYR A 102 -1.18 13.54 19.94
C TYR A 102 -2.20 13.26 18.83
N VAL A 103 -3.08 12.28 19.07
CA VAL A 103 -4.15 11.91 18.13
C VAL A 103 -5.09 13.08 17.89
N LYS A 104 -5.47 13.84 18.94
CA LYS A 104 -6.33 15.02 18.79
C LYS A 104 -5.71 16.11 17.91
N THR A 105 -4.40 16.35 18.02
CA THR A 105 -3.71 17.34 17.17
C THR A 105 -3.62 16.84 15.73
N LEU A 106 -3.28 15.56 15.51
CA LEU A 106 -3.32 14.97 14.17
C LEU A 106 -4.73 15.04 13.58
N ASP A 107 -5.75 14.75 14.37
CA ASP A 107 -7.14 14.74 13.94
C ASP A 107 -7.59 16.09 13.38
N LYS A 108 -7.19 17.17 14.05
CA LYS A 108 -7.42 18.54 13.58
C LYS A 108 -6.67 18.82 12.28
N LEU A 109 -5.43 18.36 12.16
CA LEU A 109 -4.65 18.53 10.94
C LEU A 109 -5.31 17.80 9.76
N PHE A 110 -5.71 16.53 9.93
CA PHE A 110 -6.43 15.76 8.92
C PHE A 110 -7.72 16.46 8.47
N ALA A 111 -8.45 17.09 9.40
CA ALA A 111 -9.71 17.76 9.09
C ALA A 111 -9.55 19.01 8.19
N THR A 112 -8.37 19.62 8.18
CA THR A 112 -8.09 20.85 7.40
C THR A 112 -7.06 20.67 6.29
N ALA A 113 -6.46 19.48 6.18
CA ALA A 113 -5.37 19.20 5.26
C ALA A 113 -5.81 19.24 3.80
N ASP A 114 -4.94 19.80 2.94
CA ASP A 114 -5.08 19.68 1.49
C ASP A 114 -4.75 18.26 1.00
N VAL A 115 -4.95 18.00 -0.30
CA VAL A 115 -4.71 16.67 -0.89
C VAL A 115 -3.27 16.19 -0.70
N ASN A 116 -2.27 17.06 -0.88
CA ASN A 116 -0.85 16.67 -0.76
C ASN A 116 -0.45 16.46 0.70
N GLU A 117 -1.03 17.23 1.61
CA GLU A 117 -0.90 17.07 3.05
C GLU A 117 -1.50 15.74 3.51
N LEU A 118 -2.71 15.40 3.05
CA LEU A 118 -3.33 14.10 3.31
C LEU A 118 -2.49 12.95 2.80
N VAL A 119 -1.96 13.04 1.57
CA VAL A 119 -1.05 12.02 1.01
C VAL A 119 0.15 11.80 1.95
N ALA A 120 0.80 12.87 2.42
CA ALA A 120 1.93 12.77 3.35
C ALA A 120 1.51 12.13 4.69
N LEU A 121 0.36 12.53 5.25
CA LEU A 121 -0.14 12.01 6.52
C LEU A 121 -0.49 10.52 6.44
N TYR A 122 -1.22 10.09 5.41
CA TYR A 122 -1.58 8.68 5.24
C TYR A 122 -0.37 7.79 4.98
N ALA A 123 0.58 8.25 4.16
CA ALA A 123 1.82 7.52 3.90
C ALA A 123 2.70 7.40 5.17
N ALA A 124 2.62 8.37 6.09
CA ALA A 124 3.38 8.37 7.33
C ALA A 124 2.81 7.44 8.42
N LEU A 125 1.52 7.09 8.38
CA LEU A 125 0.85 6.30 9.43
C LEU A 125 1.64 5.06 9.94
N PRO A 126 2.30 4.25 9.10
CA PRO A 126 3.11 3.09 9.55
C PRO A 126 4.17 3.38 10.61
N ILE A 127 4.70 4.60 10.63
CA ILE A 127 5.86 4.99 11.44
C ILE A 127 5.53 6.06 12.48
N LEU A 128 4.29 6.58 12.51
CA LEU A 128 3.86 7.52 13.53
C LEU A 128 3.65 6.84 14.90
N PRO A 129 3.79 7.58 16.01
CA PRO A 129 3.42 7.11 17.35
C PRO A 129 1.96 6.62 17.44
N TYR A 130 1.75 5.64 18.33
CA TYR A 130 0.42 5.09 18.66
C TYR A 130 -0.36 4.58 17.45
N PRO A 131 0.24 3.76 16.58
CA PRO A 131 -0.42 3.31 15.35
C PRO A 131 -1.75 2.62 15.62
N GLU A 132 -1.91 1.88 16.73
CA GLU A 132 -3.19 1.27 17.09
C GLU A 132 -4.34 2.26 17.31
N LYS A 133 -4.05 3.53 17.60
CA LYS A 133 -5.03 4.60 17.78
C LYS A 133 -5.42 5.28 16.47
N LEU A 134 -4.65 5.10 15.40
CA LEU A 134 -4.86 5.77 14.11
C LEU A 134 -5.80 4.98 13.16
N VAL A 135 -6.34 3.84 13.61
CA VAL A 135 -7.25 2.99 12.82
C VAL A 135 -8.47 3.75 12.28
N PRO A 136 -9.13 4.63 13.06
CA PRO A 136 -10.23 5.44 12.53
C PRO A 136 -9.82 6.32 11.34
N ARG A 137 -8.59 6.87 11.37
CA ARG A 137 -8.05 7.64 10.25
C ARG A 137 -7.81 6.78 9.04
N MET A 138 -7.16 5.63 9.19
CA MET A 138 -6.99 4.72 8.06
C MET A 138 -8.33 4.30 7.44
N ALA A 139 -9.33 3.97 8.26
CA ALA A 139 -10.67 3.63 7.79
C ALA A 139 -11.39 4.80 7.07
N GLU A 140 -11.11 6.05 7.44
CA GLU A 140 -11.53 7.23 6.69
C GLU A 140 -10.82 7.33 5.34
N GLY A 141 -9.50 7.09 5.32
CA GLY A 141 -8.69 7.05 4.11
C GLY A 141 -9.20 6.02 3.09
N VAL A 142 -9.63 4.84 3.52
CA VAL A 142 -10.25 3.83 2.63
C VAL A 142 -11.50 4.38 1.93
N ARG A 143 -12.26 5.25 2.60
CA ARG A 143 -13.52 5.81 2.07
C ARG A 143 -13.33 7.02 1.14
N THR A 144 -12.12 7.59 1.02
CA THR A 144 -11.88 8.80 0.21
C THR A 144 -12.07 8.59 -1.30
N ASN A 145 -12.74 9.50 -2.00
CA ASN A 145 -12.80 9.47 -3.48
C ASN A 145 -11.61 10.17 -4.14
N MET A 146 -10.69 10.74 -3.35
CA MET A 146 -9.50 11.41 -3.87
C MET A 146 -8.44 10.35 -4.24
N THR A 147 -8.22 10.17 -5.55
CA THR A 147 -7.33 9.12 -6.08
C THR A 147 -5.95 9.11 -5.41
N LEU A 148 -5.26 10.27 -5.34
CA LEU A 148 -3.92 10.37 -4.75
C LEU A 148 -3.90 9.98 -3.26
N VAL A 149 -4.94 10.37 -2.51
CA VAL A 149 -5.05 10.05 -1.08
C VAL A 149 -5.30 8.55 -0.91
N PHE A 150 -6.18 7.96 -1.73
CA PHE A 150 -6.44 6.53 -1.70
C PHE A 150 -5.20 5.70 -2.07
N GLU A 151 -4.37 6.18 -3.00
CA GLU A 151 -3.11 5.51 -3.33
C GLU A 151 -2.13 5.53 -2.16
N ALA A 152 -2.03 6.65 -1.42
CA ALA A 152 -1.21 6.73 -0.21
C ALA A 152 -1.69 5.80 0.92
N VAL A 153 -2.99 5.50 0.94
CA VAL A 153 -3.62 4.55 1.86
C VAL A 153 -3.33 3.11 1.47
N ALA A 154 -3.51 2.76 0.18
CA ALA A 154 -3.55 1.38 -0.27
C ALA A 154 -2.21 0.83 -0.76
N LEU A 155 -1.37 1.68 -1.38
CA LEU A 155 -0.19 1.24 -2.11
C LEU A 155 1.08 1.52 -1.30
N GLN A 156 1.96 0.53 -1.21
CA GLN A 156 3.24 0.61 -0.49
C GLN A 156 3.11 1.11 0.95
N ASN A 157 1.96 0.84 1.55
CA ASN A 157 1.63 1.22 2.91
C ASN A 157 1.35 -0.07 3.71
N PRO A 158 2.18 -0.44 4.69
CA PRO A 158 1.96 -1.64 5.49
C PRO A 158 0.88 -1.47 6.56
N TYR A 159 0.49 -0.23 6.89
CA TYR A 159 -0.44 0.03 7.97
C TYR A 159 -1.80 -0.68 7.79
N PRO A 160 -2.44 -0.71 6.61
CA PRO A 160 -3.69 -1.44 6.43
C PRO A 160 -3.58 -2.93 6.75
N HIS A 161 -2.47 -3.56 6.34
CA HIS A 161 -2.21 -4.97 6.60
C HIS A 161 -2.12 -5.26 8.10
N ASP A 162 -1.53 -4.35 8.87
CA ASP A 162 -1.26 -4.59 10.28
C ASP A 162 -2.45 -4.27 11.19
N TYR A 163 -3.24 -3.25 10.83
CA TYR A 163 -4.19 -2.64 11.76
C TYR A 163 -5.64 -2.61 11.28
N LEU A 164 -5.94 -2.69 9.98
CA LEU A 164 -7.34 -2.65 9.56
C LEU A 164 -8.05 -3.95 9.95
N PRO A 165 -9.28 -3.87 10.48
CA PRO A 165 -10.15 -5.04 10.62
C PRO A 165 -10.46 -5.63 9.24
N GLU A 166 -10.81 -6.92 9.20
CA GLU A 166 -11.04 -7.67 7.96
C GLU A 166 -12.01 -6.97 7.00
N GLU A 167 -13.12 -6.42 7.51
CA GLU A 167 -14.10 -5.73 6.68
C GLU A 167 -13.52 -4.50 5.97
N ALA A 168 -12.81 -3.64 6.70
CA ALA A 168 -12.19 -2.45 6.13
C ALA A 168 -11.04 -2.80 5.15
N TRP A 169 -10.31 -3.88 5.45
CA TRP A 169 -9.32 -4.44 4.55
C TRP A 169 -9.94 -4.92 3.23
N ASN A 170 -11.04 -5.68 3.31
CA ASN A 170 -11.76 -6.16 2.12
C ASN A 170 -12.28 -4.98 1.28
N GLN A 171 -12.79 -3.92 1.91
CA GLN A 171 -13.20 -2.70 1.21
C GLN A 171 -12.04 -1.99 0.50
N LEU A 172 -10.86 -1.94 1.12
CA LEU A 172 -9.65 -1.41 0.48
C LEU A 172 -9.28 -2.21 -0.78
N VAL A 173 -9.28 -3.55 -0.70
CA VAL A 173 -8.94 -4.40 -1.85
C VAL A 173 -10.00 -4.28 -2.96
N LEU A 174 -11.28 -4.38 -2.63
CA LEU A 174 -12.38 -4.22 -3.59
C LEU A 174 -12.34 -2.86 -4.30
N LYS A 175 -12.12 -1.79 -3.54
CA LYS A 175 -12.00 -0.45 -4.12
C LYS A 175 -10.77 -0.33 -5.01
N SER A 176 -9.64 -0.93 -4.63
CA SER A 176 -8.43 -0.96 -5.46
C SER A 176 -8.72 -1.64 -6.80
N ILE A 177 -9.47 -2.75 -6.80
CA ILE A 177 -9.91 -3.44 -8.03
C ILE A 177 -10.83 -2.54 -8.86
N PHE A 178 -11.89 -1.98 -8.26
CA PHE A 178 -12.87 -1.15 -8.97
C PHE A 178 -12.28 0.14 -9.54
N THR A 179 -11.25 0.67 -8.90
CA THR A 179 -10.54 1.87 -9.35
C THR A 179 -9.27 1.53 -10.13
N SER A 180 -9.04 0.27 -10.50
CA SER A 180 -7.90 -0.20 -11.31
C SER A 180 -6.54 0.22 -10.72
N ARG A 181 -6.38 0.12 -9.40
CA ARG A 181 -5.07 0.29 -8.74
C ARG A 181 -4.26 -1.02 -8.85
N PRO A 182 -2.92 -0.93 -8.94
CA PRO A 182 -2.05 -2.10 -9.03
C PRO A 182 -2.04 -2.91 -7.73
N LEU A 183 -2.65 -4.09 -7.72
CA LEU A 183 -2.80 -4.87 -6.48
C LEU A 183 -1.46 -5.40 -5.98
N TYR A 184 -0.49 -5.65 -6.88
CA TYR A 184 0.87 -6.04 -6.51
C TYR A 184 1.61 -5.03 -5.63
N ARG A 185 1.13 -3.78 -5.56
CA ARG A 185 1.70 -2.75 -4.68
C ARG A 185 0.99 -2.68 -3.32
N ILE A 186 -0.07 -3.44 -3.09
CA ILE A 186 -0.72 -3.54 -1.77
C ILE A 186 0.13 -4.47 -0.90
N TYR A 187 0.69 -3.93 0.18
CA TYR A 187 1.56 -4.69 1.07
C TYR A 187 0.78 -5.80 1.80
N GLY A 188 1.38 -7.01 1.85
CA GLY A 188 0.85 -8.15 2.60
C GLY A 188 -0.49 -8.68 2.09
N LEU A 189 -0.81 -8.47 0.81
CA LEU A 189 -2.12 -8.84 0.29
C LEU A 189 -2.39 -10.35 0.42
N GLU A 190 -1.40 -11.17 0.12
CA GLU A 190 -1.45 -12.63 0.21
C GLU A 190 -1.68 -13.13 1.64
N ASN A 191 -1.15 -12.41 2.64
CA ASN A 191 -1.26 -12.76 4.06
C ASN A 191 -2.66 -12.53 4.62
N ARG A 192 -3.43 -11.63 3.99
CA ARG A 192 -4.75 -11.16 4.47
C ARG A 192 -5.91 -11.65 3.59
N ARG A 193 -5.64 -12.60 2.69
CA ARG A 193 -6.68 -13.25 1.88
C ARG A 193 -7.67 -13.97 2.78
N ASN A 194 -8.94 -13.91 2.41
CA ASN A 194 -10.02 -14.53 3.17
C ASN A 194 -11.14 -15.00 2.23
N LEU A 195 -11.94 -15.95 2.75
CA LEU A 195 -13.03 -16.57 2.00
C LEU A 195 -14.10 -15.54 1.57
N LYS A 196 -14.47 -14.61 2.45
CA LYS A 196 -15.49 -13.58 2.16
C LYS A 196 -15.11 -12.71 0.97
N LEU A 197 -13.86 -12.24 0.93
CA LEU A 197 -13.32 -11.48 -0.18
C LEU A 197 -13.31 -12.33 -1.46
N THR A 198 -12.87 -13.59 -1.38
CA THR A 198 -12.84 -14.51 -2.51
C THR A 198 -14.22 -14.69 -3.16
N GLN A 199 -15.24 -14.96 -2.35
CA GLN A 199 -16.62 -15.11 -2.83
C GLN A 199 -17.12 -13.84 -3.53
N THR A 200 -16.88 -12.68 -2.90
CA THR A 200 -17.27 -11.38 -3.49
C THR A 200 -16.58 -11.12 -4.83
N LEU A 201 -15.33 -11.57 -4.99
CA LEU A 201 -14.57 -11.41 -6.23
C LEU A 201 -15.03 -12.37 -7.33
N SER A 202 -15.46 -13.58 -6.99
CA SER A 202 -16.07 -14.52 -7.93
C SER A 202 -17.41 -13.96 -8.46
N ASP A 203 -18.28 -13.47 -7.58
CA ASP A 203 -19.53 -12.80 -7.97
C ASP A 203 -19.26 -11.60 -8.91
N PHE A 204 -18.28 -10.76 -8.56
CA PHE A 204 -17.87 -9.65 -9.41
C PHE A 204 -17.33 -10.10 -10.77
N ALA A 205 -16.56 -11.20 -10.83
CA ALA A 205 -16.07 -11.74 -12.08
C ALA A 205 -17.23 -12.19 -12.99
N HIS A 206 -18.26 -12.83 -12.44
CA HIS A 206 -19.47 -13.21 -13.17
C HIS A 206 -20.20 -12.00 -13.73
N GLU A 207 -20.39 -10.94 -12.94
CA GLU A 207 -20.98 -9.69 -13.41
C GLU A 207 -20.20 -9.06 -14.57
N ARG A 208 -18.87 -9.05 -14.49
CA ARG A 208 -17.99 -8.51 -15.54
C ARG A 208 -18.08 -9.33 -16.83
N TRP A 209 -18.05 -10.65 -16.71
CA TRP A 209 -18.16 -11.56 -17.85
C TRP A 209 -19.53 -11.49 -18.52
N ALA A 210 -20.61 -11.40 -17.75
CA ALA A 210 -21.97 -11.22 -18.28
C ALA A 210 -22.10 -9.90 -19.07
N ALA A 211 -21.35 -8.88 -18.67
CA ALA A 211 -21.27 -7.59 -19.37
C ALA A 211 -20.25 -7.56 -20.53
N GLY A 212 -19.58 -8.68 -20.83
CA GLY A 212 -18.56 -8.76 -21.88
C GLY A 212 -17.31 -7.91 -21.60
N ARG A 213 -17.03 -7.60 -20.32
CA ARG A 213 -15.90 -6.76 -19.92
C ARG A 213 -14.74 -7.63 -19.41
N THR A 214 -13.52 -7.17 -19.66
CA THR A 214 -12.30 -7.81 -19.15
C THR A 214 -12.13 -7.58 -17.65
N LEU A 215 -11.35 -8.45 -17.00
CA LEU A 215 -11.01 -8.40 -15.59
C LEU A 215 -9.48 -8.38 -15.47
N SER A 216 -8.93 -7.62 -14.51
CA SER A 216 -7.49 -7.71 -14.25
C SER A 216 -7.16 -9.12 -13.75
N PRO A 217 -6.15 -9.82 -14.32
CA PRO A 217 -5.70 -11.11 -13.80
C PRO A 217 -5.31 -11.08 -12.32
N GLU A 218 -4.90 -9.91 -11.79
CA GLU A 218 -4.60 -9.74 -10.37
C GLU A 218 -5.78 -10.00 -9.44
N VAL A 219 -7.03 -9.96 -9.93
CA VAL A 219 -8.22 -10.25 -9.10
C VAL A 219 -8.15 -11.65 -8.50
N TRP A 220 -7.63 -12.61 -9.28
CA TRP A 220 -7.53 -14.02 -8.89
C TRP A 220 -6.47 -14.31 -7.82
N ARG A 221 -5.59 -13.34 -7.52
CA ARG A 221 -4.59 -13.40 -6.44
C ARG A 221 -5.20 -13.75 -5.08
N ASN A 222 -6.44 -13.33 -4.85
CA ASN A 222 -7.14 -13.55 -3.59
C ASN A 222 -7.72 -14.98 -3.44
N VAL A 223 -7.73 -15.79 -4.51
CA VAL A 223 -8.59 -16.96 -4.64
C VAL A 223 -7.90 -18.29 -4.33
N GLY A 224 -6.60 -18.43 -4.62
CA GLY A 224 -5.82 -19.68 -4.51
C GLY A 224 -6.16 -20.59 -3.32
N PRO A 225 -6.01 -20.11 -2.07
CA PRO A 225 -6.26 -20.91 -0.87
C PRO A 225 -7.71 -21.35 -0.64
N PHE A 226 -8.68 -20.75 -1.35
CA PHE A 226 -10.11 -20.89 -1.11
C PHE A 226 -10.86 -21.50 -2.30
N VAL A 227 -10.16 -22.04 -3.30
CA VAL A 227 -10.80 -22.74 -4.42
C VAL A 227 -11.61 -23.93 -3.90
N ASP A 228 -12.86 -24.01 -4.34
CA ASP A 228 -13.80 -25.10 -4.08
C ASP A 228 -14.59 -25.43 -5.36
N GLU A 229 -15.59 -26.31 -5.25
CA GLU A 229 -16.45 -26.70 -6.37
C GLU A 229 -17.20 -25.52 -7.03
N THR A 230 -17.44 -24.44 -6.29
CA THR A 230 -18.16 -23.26 -6.79
C THR A 230 -17.25 -22.33 -7.59
N ILE A 231 -16.01 -22.16 -7.13
CA ILE A 231 -15.01 -21.28 -7.76
C ILE A 231 -14.26 -21.99 -8.88
N TRP A 232 -14.13 -23.31 -8.81
CA TRP A 232 -13.34 -24.08 -9.77
C TRP A 232 -13.71 -23.83 -11.25
N PRO A 233 -14.99 -23.75 -11.64
CA PRO A 233 -15.37 -23.40 -13.02
C PRO A 233 -14.81 -22.06 -13.49
N ASP A 234 -14.67 -21.08 -12.59
CA ASP A 234 -14.10 -19.77 -12.92
C ASP A 234 -12.62 -19.90 -13.30
N ILE A 235 -11.87 -20.69 -12.54
CA ILE A 235 -10.45 -20.92 -12.80
C ILE A 235 -10.25 -21.71 -14.09
N GLN A 236 -11.09 -22.71 -14.36
CA GLN A 236 -11.09 -23.44 -15.63
C GLN A 236 -11.33 -22.50 -16.82
N LYS A 237 -12.25 -21.56 -16.69
CA LYS A 237 -12.55 -20.58 -17.74
C LYS A 237 -11.32 -19.75 -18.11
N LEU A 238 -10.50 -19.34 -17.15
CA LEU A 238 -9.28 -18.57 -17.42
C LEU A 238 -8.29 -19.30 -18.31
N PHE A 239 -8.13 -20.62 -18.15
CA PHE A 239 -7.26 -21.43 -19.02
C PHE A 239 -7.76 -21.49 -20.48
N THR A 240 -9.04 -21.23 -20.71
CA THR A 240 -9.64 -21.26 -22.07
C THR A 240 -9.60 -19.89 -22.76
N GLN A 241 -9.31 -18.81 -22.04
CA GLN A 241 -9.21 -17.48 -22.63
C GLN A 241 -7.87 -17.32 -23.39
N PRO A 242 -7.83 -16.54 -24.47
CA PRO A 242 -6.59 -16.31 -25.24
C PRO A 242 -5.58 -15.41 -24.50
N ASN A 243 -5.93 -14.86 -23.34
CA ASN A 243 -5.07 -13.95 -22.59
C ASN A 243 -4.04 -14.73 -21.77
N GLU A 244 -2.76 -14.62 -22.15
CA GLU A 244 -1.66 -15.29 -21.47
C GLU A 244 -1.57 -14.93 -19.98
N LEU A 245 -1.85 -13.68 -19.59
CA LEU A 245 -1.82 -13.27 -18.19
C LEU A 245 -2.95 -13.91 -17.37
N GLU A 246 -4.12 -14.16 -17.97
CA GLU A 246 -5.22 -14.87 -17.30
C GLU A 246 -4.86 -16.34 -17.10
N GLN A 247 -4.24 -16.99 -18.09
CA GLN A 247 -3.75 -18.36 -17.97
C GLN A 247 -2.65 -18.49 -16.89
N GLN A 248 -1.73 -17.53 -16.84
CA GLN A 248 -0.70 -17.44 -15.81
C GLN A 248 -1.30 -17.25 -14.41
N ALA A 249 -2.30 -16.38 -14.26
CA ALA A 249 -3.03 -16.20 -13.00
C ALA A 249 -3.75 -17.49 -12.57
N ALA A 250 -4.38 -18.20 -13.51
CA ALA A 250 -5.02 -19.49 -13.25
C ALA A 250 -4.02 -20.54 -12.75
N ALA A 251 -2.83 -20.61 -13.36
CA ALA A 251 -1.77 -21.52 -12.93
C ALA A 251 -1.26 -21.19 -11.51
N LEU A 252 -1.12 -19.90 -11.17
CA LEU A 252 -0.77 -19.49 -9.80
C LEU A 252 -1.86 -19.86 -8.78
N VAL A 253 -3.13 -19.64 -9.11
CA VAL A 253 -4.26 -20.10 -8.28
C VAL A 253 -4.17 -21.61 -8.04
N CYS A 254 -3.94 -22.40 -9.10
CA CYS A 254 -3.80 -23.84 -8.98
C CYS A 254 -2.60 -24.27 -8.11
N ALA A 255 -1.46 -23.57 -8.22
CA ALA A 255 -0.27 -23.85 -7.43
C ALA A 255 -0.45 -23.56 -5.93
N GLU A 256 -1.28 -22.59 -5.58
CA GLU A 256 -1.56 -22.19 -4.20
C GLU A 256 -2.78 -22.94 -3.59
N SER A 257 -3.50 -23.71 -4.41
CA SER A 257 -4.74 -24.36 -4.02
C SER A 257 -4.53 -25.71 -3.33
N ASN A 258 -5.41 -26.01 -2.38
CA ASN A 258 -5.54 -27.35 -1.80
C ASN A 258 -6.56 -28.23 -2.53
N PHE A 259 -7.29 -27.70 -3.51
CA PHE A 259 -8.31 -28.42 -4.27
C PHE A 259 -7.67 -29.47 -5.20
N PRO A 260 -8.05 -30.76 -5.12
CA PRO A 260 -7.38 -31.84 -5.87
C PRO A 260 -7.37 -31.63 -7.40
N GLU A 261 -8.46 -31.14 -7.97
CA GLU A 261 -8.63 -30.88 -9.39
C GLU A 261 -7.72 -29.74 -9.86
N ALA A 262 -7.51 -28.73 -9.01
CA ALA A 262 -6.59 -27.63 -9.29
C ALA A 262 -5.14 -28.13 -9.37
N LYS A 263 -4.73 -29.03 -8.47
CA LYS A 263 -3.41 -29.68 -8.52
C LYS A 263 -3.22 -30.51 -9.79
N THR A 264 -4.25 -31.27 -10.17
CA THR A 264 -4.23 -32.07 -11.40
C THR A 264 -4.12 -31.19 -12.65
N MET A 265 -4.84 -30.07 -12.69
CA MET A 265 -4.79 -29.11 -13.79
C MET A 265 -3.38 -28.53 -13.95
N LEU A 266 -2.68 -28.20 -12.86
CA LEU A 266 -1.33 -27.67 -12.92
C LEU A 266 -0.34 -28.62 -13.60
N GLU A 267 -0.53 -29.94 -13.48
CA GLU A 267 0.30 -30.94 -14.18
C GLU A 267 0.12 -30.91 -15.69
N THR A 268 -1.00 -30.38 -16.19
CA THR A 268 -1.28 -30.28 -17.64
C THR A 268 -0.57 -29.10 -18.30
N VAL A 269 0.00 -28.17 -17.51
CA VAL A 269 0.72 -26.97 -17.97
C VAL A 269 2.16 -26.93 -17.44
N PRO A 270 3.02 -27.89 -17.83
CA PRO A 270 4.35 -28.08 -17.24
C PRO A 270 5.25 -26.85 -17.38
N ASP A 271 5.14 -26.09 -18.47
CA ASP A 271 5.91 -24.87 -18.67
C ASP A 271 5.57 -23.79 -17.63
N LEU A 272 4.28 -23.53 -17.39
CA LEU A 272 3.84 -22.58 -16.36
C LEU A 272 4.23 -23.07 -14.96
N LYS A 273 4.05 -24.37 -14.69
CA LYS A 273 4.47 -24.98 -13.42
C LYS A 273 5.97 -24.79 -13.16
N ALA A 274 6.82 -24.98 -14.18
CA ALA A 274 8.26 -24.74 -14.07
C ALA A 274 8.59 -23.27 -13.79
N LYS A 275 7.92 -22.33 -14.48
CA LYS A 275 8.08 -20.89 -14.24
C LYS A 275 7.70 -20.48 -12.82
N ILE A 276 6.61 -21.04 -12.27
CA ILE A 276 6.21 -20.82 -10.88
C ILE A 276 7.28 -21.35 -9.92
N ALA A 277 7.76 -22.59 -10.14
CA ALA A 277 8.77 -23.21 -9.28
C ALA A 277 10.12 -22.46 -9.28
N SER A 278 10.49 -21.84 -10.41
CA SER A 278 11.70 -21.02 -10.54
C SER A 278 11.56 -19.59 -10.01
N GLY A 279 10.33 -19.13 -9.72
CA GLY A 279 10.03 -17.75 -9.34
C GLY A 279 9.96 -16.76 -10.52
N GLU A 280 10.07 -17.22 -11.77
CA GLU A 280 9.87 -16.37 -12.96
C GLU A 280 8.41 -15.90 -13.07
N LEU A 281 7.46 -16.75 -12.68
CA LEU A 281 6.04 -16.42 -12.63
C LEU A 281 5.59 -16.24 -11.18
N THR A 282 5.21 -15.01 -10.83
CA THR A 282 4.65 -14.65 -9.54
C THR A 282 3.46 -13.71 -9.74
N TRP A 283 2.67 -13.49 -8.70
CA TRP A 283 1.62 -12.48 -8.77
C TRP A 283 2.16 -11.07 -9.03
N ASN A 284 3.39 -10.77 -8.59
CA ASN A 284 4.00 -9.47 -8.82
C ASN A 284 4.42 -9.28 -10.27
N THR A 285 4.96 -10.32 -10.92
CA THR A 285 5.31 -10.24 -12.35
C THR A 285 4.06 -10.09 -13.23
N ILE A 286 2.94 -10.70 -12.86
CA ILE A 286 1.63 -10.43 -13.50
C ILE A 286 1.22 -8.97 -13.31
N GLY A 287 1.26 -8.44 -12.08
CA GLY A 287 0.86 -7.07 -11.79
C GLY A 287 1.71 -6.03 -12.51
N GLU A 288 3.02 -6.24 -12.59
CA GLU A 288 3.95 -5.42 -13.36
C GLU A 288 3.64 -5.45 -14.85
N ALA A 289 3.33 -6.63 -15.41
CA ALA A 289 2.94 -6.77 -16.81
C ALA A 289 1.61 -6.06 -17.12
N VAL A 290 0.61 -6.16 -16.24
CA VAL A 290 -0.66 -5.42 -16.37
C VAL A 290 -0.43 -3.91 -16.34
N ALA A 291 0.42 -3.44 -15.42
CA ALA A 291 0.76 -2.02 -15.33
C ALA A 291 1.47 -1.52 -16.60
N ALA A 292 2.37 -2.33 -17.19
CA ALA A 292 3.07 -2.00 -18.42
C ALA A 292 2.15 -1.93 -19.66
N GLN A 293 1.06 -2.70 -19.68
CA GLN A 293 0.05 -2.67 -20.75
C GLN A 293 -0.91 -1.47 -20.66
N SER A 294 -0.94 -0.79 -19.51
CA SER A 294 -1.86 0.33 -19.24
C SER A 294 -1.24 1.71 -19.49
N VAL A 295 0.04 1.75 -19.90
CA VAL A 295 0.81 2.95 -20.28
C VAL A 295 0.84 3.07 -21.81
#